data_AF-A0A3G4RTV1-F1
#
_entry.id   AF-A0A3G4RTV1-F1
#
_cell.length_a   1.000
_cell.length_b   1.000
_cell.length_c   1.000
_cell.angle_alpha   90.00
_cell.angle_beta   90.00
_cell.angle_gamma   90.00
#
_symmetry.space_group_name_H-M   'P 1'
#
loop_
_entity.id
_entity.type
_entity.pdbx_description
1 polymer ?
#
loop_
_entity_poly.entity_id
_entity_poly.type
_entity_poly.pdbx_seq_one_letter_code
_entity_poly.pdbx_strand_id
1 'polypeptide(L)' 'MCVGGGAEIVAEAVKNLTKVPDERFYLSSSPQFDLVMGMIKMKGGVTNE' A
#
# COMPACT_ATOMS: atom_id res chain seq x y z
N MET A 1 0.53 -2.83 6.22
CA MET A 1 0.39 -2.10 4.93
C MET A 1 -0.75 -1.11 5.10
N CYS A 2 -0.55 0.15 4.74
CA CYS A 2 -1.60 1.17 4.70
C CYS A 2 -1.86 1.55 3.24
N VAL A 3 -3.12 1.54 2.81
CA VAL A 3 -3.56 1.78 1.43
C VAL A 3 -4.76 2.74 1.42
N GLY A 4 -5.12 3.24 0.24
CA GLY A 4 -6.23 4.17 0.03
C GLY A 4 -5.83 5.65 0.13
N GLY A 5 -6.74 6.54 -0.27
CA GLY A 5 -6.45 7.98 -0.38
C GLY A 5 -6.12 8.68 0.95
N GLY A 6 -6.52 8.10 2.08
CA GLY A 6 -6.17 8.62 3.41
C GLY A 6 -4.89 8.01 4.00
N ALA A 7 -4.20 7.11 3.30
CA ALA A 7 -3.09 6.36 3.87
C ALA A 7 -1.95 7.26 4.37
N GLU A 8 -1.58 8.29 3.60
CA GLU A 8 -0.53 9.24 3.98
C GLU A 8 -0.87 10.03 5.25
N ILE A 9 -2.16 10.23 5.53
CA ILE A 9 -2.64 10.99 6.70
C ILE A 9 -2.49 10.17 7.99
N VAL A 10 -2.62 8.84 7.92
CA VAL A 10 -2.72 7.98 9.12
C VAL A 10 -1.55 7.01 9.30
N ALA A 11 -0.74 6.77 8.26
CA ALA A 11 0.26 5.71 8.26
C ALA A 11 1.28 5.84 9.40
N GLU A 12 1.76 7.05 9.69
CA GLU A 12 2.70 7.29 10.78
C GLU A 12 2.10 6.94 12.15
N ALA A 13 0.89 7.41 12.43
CA ALA A 13 0.19 7.12 13.68
C ALA A 13 -0.04 5.61 13.86
N VAL A 14 -0.45 4.91 12.79
CA VAL A 14 -0.65 3.45 12.83
C VAL A 14 0.67 2.72 13.08
N LYS A 15 1.76 3.10 12.41
CA LYS A 15 3.09 2.49 12.60
C LYS A 15 3.57 2.65 14.05
N ASN A 16 3.46 3.87 14.60
CA ASN A 16 3.89 4.17 15.97
C ASN A 16 3.10 3.40 17.03
N LEU A 17 1.78 3.22 16.84
CA LEU A 17 0.91 2.50 17.78
C LEU A 17 1.11 0.98 17.72
N THR A 18 1.35 0.43 16.53
CA THR A 18 1.46 -1.02 16.33
C THR A 18 2.87 -1.56 16.58
N LYS A 19 3.89 -0.71 16.55
CA LYS A 19 5.32 -1.09 16.72
C LYS A 19 5.76 -2.17 15.73
N VAL A 20 5.15 -2.21 14.55
CA VAL A 20 5.56 -3.10 13.47
C VAL A 20 6.95 -2.66 12.97
N PRO A 21 7.92 -3.58 12.83
CA PRO A 21 9.22 -3.25 12.28
C PRO A 21 9.14 -2.62 10.88
N ASP A 22 10.10 -1.76 10.56
CA ASP A 22 10.14 -1.00 9.31
C ASP A 22 10.09 -1.91 8.08
N GLU A 23 10.75 -3.08 8.13
CA GLU A 23 10.74 -4.06 7.07
C GLU A 23 9.38 -4.77 6.86
N ARG A 24 8.41 -4.56 7.76
CA ARG A 24 7.06 -5.14 7.70
C ARG A 24 5.94 -4.10 7.60
N PHE A 25 6.25 -2.81 7.66
CA PHE A 25 5.28 -1.73 7.49
C PHE A 25 5.43 -1.08 6.10
N TYR A 26 4.49 -1.35 5.21
CA TYR A 26 4.52 -0.88 3.82
C TYR A 26 3.54 0.28 3.59
N LEU A 27 4.04 1.32 2.93
CA LEU A 27 3.29 2.44 2.34
C LEU A 27 3.89 2.70 0.96
N SER A 28 3.06 2.69 -0.10
CA SER A 28 3.52 2.98 -1.46
C SER A 28 3.56 4.49 -1.72
N SER A 29 4.14 4.91 -2.85
CA SER A 29 4.15 6.32 -3.29
C SER A 29 2.83 6.78 -3.90
N SER A 30 1.85 5.88 -4.06
CA SER A 30 0.53 6.21 -4.62
C SER A 30 -0.54 5.29 -4.02
N PRO A 31 -0.75 5.38 -2.69
CA PRO A 31 -1.55 4.41 -1.95
C PRO A 31 -3.02 4.36 -2.37
N GLN A 32 -3.54 5.42 -3.00
CA GLN A 32 -4.88 5.46 -3.58
C GLN A 32 -5.09 4.43 -4.70
N PHE A 33 -4.02 3.97 -5.37
CA PHE A 33 -4.09 3.00 -6.45
C PHE A 33 -3.73 1.57 -6.04
N ASP A 34 -3.28 1.33 -4.80
CA ASP A 34 -2.74 0.03 -4.39
C ASP A 34 -3.74 -1.14 -4.58
N LEU A 35 -5.04 -0.90 -4.33
CA LEU A 35 -6.07 -1.91 -4.53
C LEU A 35 -6.19 -2.31 -6.01
N VAL A 36 -6.37 -1.33 -6.89
CA VAL A 36 -6.56 -1.60 -8.32
C VAL A 36 -5.29 -2.17 -8.97
N MET A 37 -4.11 -1.70 -8.56
CA MET A 37 -2.83 -2.26 -9.02
C MET A 37 -2.66 -3.71 -8.58
N GLY A 38 -3.05 -4.05 -7.34
CA GLY A 38 -3.09 -5.43 -6.87
C GLY A 38 -4.00 -6.31 -7.72
N MET A 39 -5.21 -5.83 -8.04
CA MET A 39 -6.16 -6.55 -8.89
C MET A 39 -5.63 -6.77 -10.32
N ILE A 40 -5.05 -5.74 -10.94
CA ILE A 40 -4.45 -5.84 -12.28
C ILE A 40 -3.35 -6.91 -12.29
N LYS A 41 -2.48 -6.91 -11.27
CA LYS A 41 -1.39 -7.88 -11.14
C LYS A 41 -1.90 -9.31 -10.92
N MET A 42 -2.92 -9.49 -10.08
CA MET A 42 -3.52 -10.80 -9.79
C MET A 42 -4.30 -11.39 -10.97
N LYS A 43 -4.90 -10.55 -11.83
CA LYS A 43 -5.58 -10.99 -13.05
C LYS A 43 -4.63 -11.61 -14.09
N GLY A 44 -3.31 -11.59 -13.84
CA GLY A 44 -2.28 -12.07 -14.77
C GLY A 44 -1.64 -10.96 -15.61
N GLY A 45 -2.03 -9.69 -15.38
CA GLY A 45 -1.47 -8.53 -16.06
C GLY A 45 -1.87 -8.42 -17.53
N VAL A 46 -2.17 -7.19 -17.96
CA VAL A 46 -1.89 -6.79 -19.34
C VAL A 46 -0.39 -7.04 -19.53
N THR A 47 0.00 -7.79 -20.56
CA THR A 47 1.37 -7.83 -21.04
C THR A 47 1.73 -6.40 -21.43
N ASN A 48 2.45 -5.68 -20.57
CA ASN A 48 3.29 -4.62 -21.10
C ASN A 48 4.30 -5.35 -21.98
N GLU A 49 4.33 -4.97 -23.26
CA GLU A 49 5.32 -5.39 -24.25
C GLU A 49 6.74 -5.45 -23.69
#